data_AF-A0A6N1XAJ7-F1
#
_entry.id   AF-A0A6N1XAJ7-F1
#
_cell.length_a   1.000
_cell.length_b   1.000
_cell.length_c   1.000
_cell.angle_alpha   90.00
_cell.angle_beta   90.00
_cell.angle_gamma   90.00
#
_symmetry.space_group_name_H-M   'P 1'
#
loop_
_entity.id
_entity.type
_entity.pdbx_description
1 polymer ?
#
loop_
_entity_poly.entity_id
_entity_poly.type
_entity_poly.pdbx_seq_one_letter_code
_entity_poly.pdbx_strand_id
1 'polypeptide(L)' 'MNEPVINAVYAIELCSGEVRYWQYLGPDSRRLIWWLDTETKQEFNEASLMYAWSIKGLHSSRWPTA' A
#
# COMPACT_ATOMS: atom_id res chain seq x y z
N MET A 1 3.26 1.69 -16.78
CA MET A 1 3.48 2.08 -15.37
C MET A 1 3.38 0.79 -14.57
N ASN A 2 4.48 0.33 -13.96
CA ASN A 2 4.57 -1.01 -13.38
C ASN A 2 3.52 -1.22 -12.28
N GLU A 3 2.82 -2.35 -12.33
CA GLU A 3 1.87 -2.76 -11.29
C GLU A 3 2.61 -2.88 -9.93
N PRO A 4 1.97 -2.49 -8.81
CA PRO A 4 2.57 -2.64 -7.49
C PRO A 4 2.90 -4.10 -7.17
N VAL A 5 4.03 -4.32 -6.49
CA VAL A 5 4.58 -5.64 -6.19
C VAL A 5 4.05 -6.13 -4.85
N ILE A 6 3.52 -7.35 -4.81
CA ILE A 6 3.00 -7.98 -3.60
C ILE A 6 4.10 -8.08 -2.54
N ASN A 7 3.75 -7.71 -1.30
CA ASN A 7 4.63 -7.61 -0.14
C ASN A 7 5.71 -6.53 -0.20
N ALA A 8 5.67 -5.63 -1.19
CA ALA A 8 6.51 -4.44 -1.21
C ALA A 8 5.85 -3.29 -0.42
N VAL A 9 6.68 -2.52 0.27
CA VAL A 9 6.29 -1.32 1.03
C VAL A 9 6.48 -0.09 0.15
N TYR A 10 5.44 0.72 0.08
CA TYR A 10 5.39 1.95 -0.69
C TYR A 10 5.25 3.16 0.25
N ALA A 11 5.90 4.25 -0.13
CA ALA A 11 5.67 5.56 0.48
C ALA A 11 4.40 6.14 -0.15
N ILE A 12 3.43 6.45 0.69
CA ILE A 12 2.10 6.91 0.33
C ILE A 12 1.90 8.31 0.88
N GLU A 13 1.57 9.26 0.02
CA GLU A 13 1.16 10.59 0.48
C GLU A 13 -0.37 10.64 0.59
N LEU A 14 -0.86 11.01 1.76
CA LEU A 14 -2.26 11.28 2.02
C LEU A 14 -2.63 12.69 1.52
N CYS A 15 -3.92 12.93 1.29
CA CYS A 15 -4.41 14.27 0.90
C CYS A 15 -4.03 15.39 1.90
N SER A 16 -3.76 15.04 3.16
CA SER A 16 -3.28 15.98 4.19
C SER A 16 -1.81 16.39 4.01
N GLY A 17 -1.07 15.77 3.09
CA GLY A 17 0.38 15.94 2.90
C GLY A 17 1.24 15.02 3.79
N GLU A 18 0.62 14.22 4.64
CA GLU A 18 1.32 13.24 5.46
C GLU A 18 1.81 12.05 4.63
N VAL A 19 3.04 11.60 4.88
CA VAL A 19 3.62 10.41 4.23
C VAL A 19 3.51 9.20 5.17
N ARG A 20 2.84 8.16 4.69
CA ARG A 20 2.68 6.86 5.34
C ARG A 20 3.42 5.78 4.57
N TYR A 21 3.71 4.67 5.24
CA TYR A 21 4.34 3.51 4.62
C TYR A 21 3.40 2.32 4.66
N TRP A 22 2.95 1.88 3.49
CA TRP A 22 1.96 0.82 3.34
C TRP A 22 2.53 -0.34 2.54
N GLN A 23 2.34 -1.55 3.04
CA GLN A 23 2.69 -2.77 2.30
C GLN A 23 1.54 -3.13 1.36
N TYR A 24 1.86 -3.36 0.09
CA TYR A 24 0.89 -3.85 -0.88
C TYR A 24 0.62 -5.33 -0.66
N LEU A 25 -0.63 -5.70 -0.39
CA LEU A 25 -1.04 -7.09 -0.18
C LEU A 25 -1.55 -7.77 -1.46
N GLY A 26 -1.89 -6.98 -2.47
CA GLY A 26 -2.49 -7.48 -3.71
C GLY A 26 -4.01 -7.28 -3.77
N PRO A 27 -4.62 -7.65 -4.90
CA PRO A 27 -6.06 -7.62 -5.06
C PRO A 27 -6.75 -8.84 -4.43
N ASP A 28 -7.95 -8.65 -3.88
CA ASP A 28 -8.85 -9.74 -3.49
C ASP A 28 -9.61 -10.31 -4.71
N SER A 29 -10.36 -11.41 -4.52
CA SER A 29 -11.33 -11.99 -5.47
C SER A 29 -12.25 -10.95 -6.15
N ARG A 30 -12.56 -9.85 -5.46
CA ARG A 30 -13.38 -8.73 -6.01
C ARG A 30 -12.57 -7.66 -6.75
N ARG A 31 -11.27 -7.89 -6.99
CA ARG A 31 -10.30 -6.93 -7.56
C ARG A 31 -10.09 -5.66 -6.74
N LEU A 32 -10.52 -5.65 -5.48
CA LEU A 32 -10.20 -4.56 -4.55
C LEU A 32 -8.75 -4.68 -4.11
N ILE A 33 -8.00 -3.59 -4.17
CA ILE A 33 -6.61 -3.59 -3.77
C ILE A 33 -6.51 -3.47 -2.25
N TRP A 34 -5.71 -4.34 -1.65
CA TRP A 34 -5.44 -4.36 -0.21
C TRP A 34 -4.05 -3.84 0.13
N TRP A 35 -4.00 -3.15 1.26
CA TRP A 35 -2.82 -2.52 1.83
C TRP A 35 -2.76 -2.81 3.33
N LEU A 36 -1.55 -2.89 3.86
CA LEU A 36 -1.27 -3.00 5.29
C LEU A 36 -0.52 -1.75 5.75
N ASP A 37 -1.10 -0.99 6.67
CA ASP A 37 -0.41 0.14 7.30
C ASP A 37 0.72 -0.40 8.19
N THR A 38 1.97 -0.07 7.87
CA THR A 38 3.11 -0.67 8.57
C THR A 38 3.28 -0.17 10.01
N GLU A 39 2.66 0.95 10.36
CA GLU A 39 2.75 1.56 11.69
C GLU A 39 1.65 1.04 12.61
N THR A 40 0.38 1.10 12.18
CA THR A 40 -0.79 0.68 12.96
C THR A 40 -1.11 -0.82 12.82
N LYS A 41 -0.47 -1.50 11.86
CA LYS A 41 -0.71 -2.92 11.53
C LYS A 41 -2.14 -3.23 11.10
N GLN A 42 -2.87 -2.23 10.62
CA GLN A 42 -4.23 -2.41 10.12
C GLN A 42 -4.23 -2.66 8.60
N GLU A 43 -4.99 -3.66 8.20
CA GLU A 43 -5.28 -3.95 6.80
C GLU A 43 -6.51 -3.17 6.35
N PHE A 44 -6.44 -2.59 5.16
CA PHE A 44 -7.55 -1.88 4.56
C PHE A 44 -7.48 -2.01 3.04
N ASN A 45 -8.57 -1.65 2.39
CA ASN A 45 -8.66 -1.59 0.94
C ASN A 45 -9.20 -0.22 0.51
N GLU A 46 -9.23 0.01 -0.80
CA GLU A 46 -9.69 1.25 -1.40
C GLU A 46 -11.14 1.62 -1.03
N ALA A 47 -12.01 0.66 -0.74
CA ALA A 47 -13.40 0.92 -0.35
C ALA A 47 -13.54 1.34 1.14
N SER A 48 -12.54 1.04 1.97
CA SER A 48 -12.53 1.40 3.39
C SER A 48 -11.86 2.77 3.66
N LEU A 49 -11.13 3.29 2.66
CA LEU A 49 -10.43 4.57 2.74
C LEU A 49 -11.37 5.73 2.42
N MET A 50 -11.62 6.59 3.40
CA MET A 50 -12.44 7.79 3.22
C MET A 50 -11.66 8.97 2.59
N TYR A 51 -10.36 8.81 2.33
CA TYR A 51 -9.46 9.87 1.86
C TYR A 51 -8.64 9.44 0.64
N ALA A 52 -8.36 10.42 -0.23
CA ALA A 52 -7.50 10.24 -1.40
C ALA A 52 -6.02 10.14 -0.99
N TRP A 53 -5.25 9.36 -1.74
CA TRP A 53 -3.82 9.12 -1.52
C TRP A 53 -3.10 8.87 -2.84
N SER A 54 -1.78 8.92 -2.83
CA SER A 54 -0.94 8.64 -4.00
C SER A 54 0.34 7.92 -3.63
N ILE A 55 0.71 6.91 -4.42
CA ILE A 55 2.00 6.22 -4.30
C ILE A 55 3.11 7.18 -4.76
N LYS A 56 3.99 7.56 -3.84
CA LYS A 56 5.17 8.41 -4.16
C LYS A 56 6.36 7.60 -4.63
N GLY A 57 6.47 6.35 -4.19
CA GLY A 57 7.53 5.46 -4.63
C GLY A 57 7.60 4.19 -3.83
N LEU A 58 8.40 3.25 -4.33
CA LEU A 58 8.78 2.06 -3.60
C LEU A 58 9.71 2.45 -2.45
N HIS A 59 9.30 2.16 -1.22
CA HIS A 59 10.14 2.36 -0.04
C HIS A 59 11.04 1.16 0.23
N SER A 60 10.49 -0.06 0.10
CA SER A 60 11.26 -1.29 0.24
C SER A 60 10.57 -2.43 -0.50
N SER A 61 11.30 -3.13 -1.36
CA SER A 61 10.83 -4.41 -1.91
C SER A 61 11.41 -5.52 -1.05
N ARG A 62 10.56 -6.16 -0.24
CA ARG A 62 10.99 -7.37 0.46
C ARG A 62 10.90 -8.53 -0.53
N TRP A 63 11.95 -8.73 -1.33
CA TRP A 63 12.14 -9.98 -2.04
C TRP A 63 12.31 -11.10 -1.00
N PRO A 64 11.61 -12.25 -1.13
CA PRO A 64 11.99 -13.41 -0.35
C PRO A 64 13.35 -13.90 -0.86
N THR A 65 14.40 -13.66 -0.08
CA THR A 65 15.65 -14.39 -0.26
C THR A 65 15.37 -15.85 0.11
N ALA A 66 15.35 -16.69 -0.92
CA ALA A 66 15.56 -18.15 -0.96
C ALA A 66 15.01 -19.02 0.18
#